data_AF-A0A1Q6U4W3-F1
#
_entry.id   AF-A0A1Q6U4W3-F1
#
_cell.length_a   1.000
_cell.length_b   1.000
_cell.length_c   1.000
_cell.angle_alpha   90.00
_cell.angle_beta   90.00
_cell.angle_gamma   90.00
#
_symmetry.space_group_name_H-M   'P 1'
#
loop_
_entity.id
_entity.type
_entity.pdbx_description
1 polymer ?
#
loop_
_entity_poly.entity_id
_entity_poly.type
_entity_poly.pdbx_seq_one_letter_code
_entity_poly.pdbx_strand_id
1 'polypeptide(L)'
;MTNSDTFNTKENILLCIDQSIKKAREIEKKKYPYAILINNKNGQNINVDSFTCLSKDGFKTIPVIKYPKIDDKEIKLVYNENELVSLIKK
;
A
#
# COMPACT_ATOMS: atom_id res chain seq x y z
N MET A 1 -3.08 -31.39 5.11
CA MET A 1 -3.58 -30.36 4.19
C MET A 1 -4.66 -29.59 4.91
N THR A 2 -4.31 -28.43 5.48
CA THR A 2 -5.25 -27.57 6.22
C THR A 2 -5.85 -26.56 5.25
N ASN A 3 -7.17 -26.61 5.10
CA ASN A 3 -8.00 -25.66 4.35
C ASN A 3 -7.91 -24.27 5.00
N SER A 4 -6.89 -23.48 4.63
CA SER A 4 -6.72 -22.09 5.08
C SER A 4 -6.89 -21.06 3.97
N ASP A 5 -7.42 -21.45 2.80
CA ASP A 5 -7.47 -20.61 1.59
C ASP A 5 -8.54 -19.50 1.59
N THR A 6 -9.16 -19.22 2.74
CA THR A 6 -10.13 -18.13 2.92
C THR A 6 -9.86 -17.26 4.14
N PHE A 7 -8.59 -17.12 4.55
CA PHE A 7 -8.19 -16.09 5.51
C PHE A 7 -8.16 -14.70 4.83
N ASN A 8 -9.26 -13.97 4.98
CA ASN A 8 -9.44 -12.51 4.81
C ASN A 8 -8.40 -11.76 3.95
N THR A 9 -8.68 -11.64 2.65
CA THR A 9 -7.88 -10.88 1.68
C THR A 9 -7.65 -9.41 2.09
N LYS A 10 -8.55 -8.81 2.88
CA LYS A 10 -8.41 -7.41 3.35
C LYS A 10 -7.34 -7.25 4.42
N GLU A 11 -7.33 -8.13 5.42
CA GLU A 11 -6.33 -8.11 6.50
C GLU A 11 -4.94 -8.38 5.93
N ASN A 12 -4.82 -9.29 4.97
CA ASN A 12 -3.57 -9.55 4.26
C ASN A 12 -3.04 -8.31 3.52
N ILE A 13 -3.89 -7.52 2.86
CA ILE A 13 -3.43 -6.33 2.13
C ILE A 13 -2.96 -5.22 3.08
N LEU A 14 -3.68 -4.97 4.17
CA LEU A 14 -3.26 -3.99 5.19
C LEU A 14 -1.95 -4.42 5.88
N LEU A 15 -1.80 -5.71 6.18
CA LEU A 15 -0.56 -6.28 6.72
C LEU A 15 0.60 -6.14 5.73
N CYS A 16 0.36 -6.40 4.44
CA CYS A 16 1.37 -6.21 3.41
C CYS A 16 1.80 -4.74 3.31
N ILE A 17 0.86 -3.78 3.35
CA ILE A 17 1.18 -2.35 3.37
C ILE A 17 2.06 -2.00 4.57
N ASP A 18 1.66 -2.42 5.77
CA ASP A 18 2.41 -2.16 7.01
C ASP A 18 3.82 -2.75 6.94
N GLN A 19 3.95 -4.00 6.52
CA GLN A 19 5.24 -4.68 6.36
C GLN A 19 6.12 -4.02 5.30
N SER A 20 5.56 -3.63 4.16
CA SER A 20 6.32 -2.92 3.11
C SER A 20 6.83 -1.56 3.60
N ILE A 21 6.01 -0.81 4.35
CA ILE A 21 6.41 0.48 4.92
C ILE A 21 7.51 0.27 5.98
N LYS A 22 7.34 -0.69 6.90
CA LYS A 22 8.35 -1.03 7.91
C LYS A 22 9.67 -1.42 7.25
N LYS A 23 9.64 -2.32 6.27
CA LYS A 23 10.82 -2.75 5.52
C LYS A 23 11.54 -1.56 4.85
N ALA A 24 10.80 -0.71 4.14
CA ALA A 24 11.37 0.45 3.47
C ALA A 24 12.02 1.45 4.45
N ARG A 25 11.44 1.61 5.64
CA ARG A 25 11.96 2.54 6.66
C ARG A 25 13.14 1.97 7.44
N GLU A 26 13.05 0.73 7.87
CA GLU A 26 14.03 0.12 8.77
C GLU A 26 15.24 -0.41 8.02
N ILE A 27 15.03 -1.06 6.86
CA ILE A 27 16.10 -1.67 6.07
C ILE A 27 16.66 -0.66 5.07
N GLU A 28 15.78 -0.02 4.28
CA GLU A 28 16.19 0.83 3.17
C GLU A 28 16.38 2.31 3.57
N LYS A 29 16.09 2.67 4.83
CA LYS A 29 16.16 4.04 5.38
C LYS A 29 15.41 5.08 4.54
N LYS A 30 14.35 4.66 3.84
CA LYS A 30 13.52 5.54 3.02
C LYS A 30 12.58 6.37 3.91
N LYS A 31 12.17 7.52 3.38
CA LYS A 31 11.09 8.33 3.96
C LYS A 31 9.75 7.59 3.88
N TYR A 32 8.76 8.07 4.62
CA TYR A 32 7.39 7.58 4.47
C TYR A 32 6.90 7.76 3.04
N PRO A 33 6.12 6.81 2.50
CA PRO A 33 5.53 6.96 1.19
C PRO A 33 4.57 8.16 1.16
N TYR A 34 4.58 8.84 0.02
CA TYR A 34 3.63 9.88 -0.33
C TYR A 34 2.24 9.29 -0.62
N ALA A 35 2.18 8.15 -1.30
CA ALA A 35 0.93 7.43 -1.61
C ALA A 35 1.18 5.93 -1.73
N ILE A 36 0.11 5.14 -1.55
CA ILE A 36 0.10 3.70 -1.78
C ILE A 36 -0.80 3.44 -2.97
N LEU A 37 -0.29 2.79 -4.01
CA LEU A 37 -1.08 2.35 -5.15
C LEU A 37 -1.48 0.89 -4.98
N ILE A 38 -2.77 0.61 -5.16
CA ILE A 38 -3.33 -0.74 -5.16
C ILE A 38 -4.12 -0.97 -6.46
N ASN A 39 -4.06 -2.19 -7.00
CA ASN A 39 -4.92 -2.54 -8.13
C ASN A 39 -6.40 -2.54 -7.72
N ASN A 40 -7.26 -2.04 -8.61
CA ASN A 40 -8.70 -1.97 -8.42
C ASN A 40 -9.37 -3.36 -8.23
N LYS A 41 -8.84 -4.47 -8.77
CA LYS A 41 -9.36 -5.83 -8.51
C LYS A 41 -9.12 -6.28 -7.07
N ASN A 42 -7.97 -5.95 -6.49
CA ASN A 42 -7.70 -6.14 -5.06
C ASN A 42 -8.46 -5.10 -4.21
N GLY A 43 -8.62 -3.89 -4.75
CA GLY A 43 -9.25 -2.74 -4.09
C GLY A 43 -10.78 -2.70 -4.15
N GLN A 44 -11.43 -3.50 -4.98
CA GLN A 44 -12.89 -3.53 -5.11
C GLN A 44 -13.56 -3.96 -3.80
N ASN A 45 -12.89 -4.80 -3.00
CA ASN A 45 -13.38 -5.23 -1.69
C ASN A 45 -12.78 -4.42 -0.52
N ILE A 46 -11.78 -3.57 -0.78
CA ILE A 46 -11.08 -2.80 0.24
C ILE A 46 -11.57 -1.36 0.20
N ASN A 47 -12.39 -1.00 1.18
CA ASN A 47 -12.85 0.37 1.38
C ASN A 47 -11.82 1.13 2.24
N VAL A 48 -10.62 1.32 1.70
CA VAL A 48 -9.51 2.02 2.37
C VAL A 48 -9.06 3.14 1.47
N ASP A 49 -9.45 4.35 1.82
CA ASP A 49 -9.04 5.58 1.11
C ASP A 49 -7.71 6.11 1.64
N SER A 50 -7.36 5.74 2.86
CA SER A 50 -6.09 6.11 3.48
C SER A 50 -5.63 5.07 4.51
N PHE A 51 -4.32 4.96 4.65
CA PHE A 51 -3.64 4.10 5.62
C PHE A 51 -2.97 4.98 6.68
N THR A 52 -3.40 4.84 7.94
CA THR A 52 -2.82 5.61 9.05
C THR A 52 -1.91 4.71 9.88
N CYS A 53 -0.70 5.18 10.13
CA CYS A 53 0.30 4.46 10.91
C CYS A 53 0.94 5.38 11.96
N LEU A 54 1.42 4.80 13.06
CA LEU A 54 2.12 5.53 14.09
C LEU A 54 3.58 5.76 13.69
N SER A 55 4.04 7.00 13.73
CA SER A 55 5.44 7.40 13.52
C SER A 55 6.01 8.06 14.77
N LYS A 56 7.34 8.27 14.81
CA LYS A 56 7.98 8.98 15.92
C LYS A 56 7.45 10.41 16.11
N ASP A 57 6.99 11.03 15.02
CA ASP A 57 6.46 12.39 14.99
C ASP A 57 4.93 12.45 15.18
N GLY A 58 4.29 11.31 15.52
CA GLY A 58 2.83 11.17 15.63
C GLY A 58 2.22 10.33 14.50
N PHE A 59 0.89 10.33 14.41
CA PHE A 59 0.15 9.60 13.38
C PHE A 59 0.40 10.19 11.99
N LYS A 60 0.75 9.34 11.03
CA LYS A 60 0.87 9.70 9.61
C LYS A 60 -0.18 8.95 8.81
N THR A 61 -0.96 9.71 8.07
CA THR A 61 -1.97 9.20 7.14
C THR A 61 -1.45 9.28 5.72
N ILE A 62 -1.47 8.14 5.02
CA ILE A 62 -0.98 7.99 3.66
C ILE A 62 -2.18 7.69 2.76
N PRO A 63 -2.42 8.44 1.69
CA PRO A 63 -3.52 8.16 0.77
C PRO A 63 -3.30 6.83 0.05
N VAL A 64 -4.38 6.07 -0.11
CA VAL A 64 -4.42 4.82 -0.88
C VAL A 64 -5.18 5.09 -2.18
N ILE A 65 -4.48 4.94 -3.30
CA ILE A 65 -4.99 5.24 -4.63
C ILE A 65 -5.24 3.93 -5.36
N LYS A 66 -6.49 3.72 -5.78
CA LYS A 66 -6.88 2.57 -6.60
C LYS A 66 -6.48 2.85 -8.05
N TYR A 67 -5.56 2.06 -8.59
CA TYR A 67 -5.05 2.25 -9.94
C TYR A 67 -5.03 0.93 -10.73
N PRO A 68 -5.85 0.79 -11.80
CA PRO A 68 -6.09 -0.49 -12.46
C PRO A 68 -4.92 -0.97 -13.35
N LYS A 69 -3.94 -0.11 -13.66
CA LYS A 69 -2.81 -0.47 -14.54
C LYS A 69 -1.58 -1.04 -13.80
N ILE A 70 -1.69 -1.31 -12.49
CA ILE A 70 -0.66 -2.03 -11.72
C ILE A 70 -1.02 -3.52 -11.73
N ASP A 71 -0.05 -4.42 -11.65
CA ASP A 71 -0.32 -5.85 -11.65
C ASP A 71 -1.31 -6.26 -10.54
N ASP A 72 -2.14 -7.27 -10.85
CA ASP A 72 -3.28 -7.72 -10.02
C ASP A 72 -2.89 -8.18 -8.61
N LYS A 73 -1.60 -8.30 -8.28
CA LYS A 73 -1.10 -8.71 -6.95
C LYS A 73 -0.14 -7.70 -6.32
N GLU A 74 0.10 -6.56 -6.95
CA GLU A 74 1.17 -5.65 -6.55
C GLU A 74 0.64 -4.47 -5.74
N ILE A 75 1.30 -4.20 -4.61
CA ILE A 75 1.14 -2.98 -3.82
C ILE A 75 2.38 -2.14 -4.09
N LYS A 76 2.19 -0.91 -4.55
CA LYS A 76 3.30 -0.04 -4.91
C LYS A 76 3.36 1.18 -4.01
N LEU A 77 4.46 1.30 -3.28
CA LEU A 77 4.76 2.47 -2.44
C LEU A 77 5.39 3.57 -3.32
N VAL A 78 4.76 4.74 -3.31
CA VAL A 78 5.22 5.91 -4.06
C VAL A 78 5.74 6.94 -3.08
N TYR A 79 6.94 7.48 -3.30
CA TYR A 79 7.63 8.31 -2.30
C TYR A 79 7.63 9.80 -2.65
N ASN A 80 7.22 10.19 -3.85
CA ASN A 80 7.07 11.59 -4.22
C ASN A 80 6.01 11.76 -5.33
N GLU A 81 5.58 13.01 -5.53
CA GLU A 81 4.59 13.36 -6.54
C GLU A 81 5.03 13.02 -7.97
N ASN A 82 6.30 13.23 -8.30
CA ASN A 82 6.83 12.96 -9.65
C ASN A 82 6.74 11.47 -10.02
N GLU A 83 7.04 10.58 -9.07
CA GLU A 83 6.87 9.14 -9.22
C GLU A 83 5.39 8.78 -9.43
N LEU A 84 4.48 9.39 -8.66
CA LEU A 84 3.04 9.17 -8.79
C LEU A 84 2.55 9.55 -10.19
N VAL A 85 2.87 10.77 -10.61
CA VAL A 85 2.48 11.31 -11.91
C VAL A 85 3.05 10.46 -13.05
N SER A 86 4.29 10.01 -12.93
CA SER A 86 4.94 9.14 -13.92
C SER A 86 4.27 7.78 -14.06
N LEU A 87 3.72 7.24 -12.97
CA LEU A 87 3.01 5.97 -12.98
C LEU A 87 1.58 6.09 -13.54
N ILE A 88 0.89 7.20 -13.25
CA ILE A 88 -0.48 7.44 -13.71
C ILE A 88 -0.53 7.86 -15.20
N LYS A 89 0.50 8.54 -15.71
CA LYS A 89 0.56 9.00 -17.11
C LYS A 89 0.90 7.90 -18.13
N LYS A 90 1.36 6.73 -17.70
CA LYS A 90 1.50 5.54 -18.56
C LYS A 90 0.14 4.88 -18.75
#